data_AF-A0A7H8T1Q0-F1
#
_entry.id   AF-A0A7H8T1Q0-F1
#
_cell.length_a   1.000
_cell.length_b   1.000
_cell.length_c   1.000
_cell.angle_alpha   90.00
_cell.angle_beta   90.00
_cell.angle_gamma   90.00
#
_symmetry.space_group_name_H-M   'P 1'
#
loop_
_entity.id
_entity.type
_entity.pdbx_description
1 polymer ?
#
loop_
_entity_poly.entity_id
_entity_poly.type
_entity_poly.pdbx_seq_one_letter_code
_entity_poly.pdbx_strand_id
1 'polypeptide(L)'
;MLNIADMLYRWCREARPFALATVIQVNGSAPMPPGTALAVAASGEAVGSISGGCVEGAVYELCQRVLESGEPPVRASFGYSDDDAVAAGLTCGGELEVLVQLVKPADQPQLTIALEKVLAGLPVAVAQVVDGPEQFIGRTMSVFAGGSAYDGTLGSRQEDQAVATQVCALLRAGRSGRLEIGGDSETRQERLTLLVQTHVTPPRMLIFGAVDFAAALSQAGRFLGYHVTVCDARSVFATHARFPHADDVVVDWPHRYLADTEVDARTAICVLTHDAKFDIPLLQLALGLPVGYVGAMGSRRTHLQRLESLREAGVPDENLARLRSPIGLDLGAHTPQETAISITAEIIAHTNNGTGLPLSRVPGPIHGYVPEAQMPPAAALAA
;
A
#
# COMPACT_ATOMS: atom_id res chain seq x y z
N MET A 1 -14.09 -7.16 -2.63
CA MET A 1 -14.35 -8.29 -1.72
C MET A 1 -14.07 -7.94 -0.26
N LEU A 2 -13.03 -7.18 0.06
CA LEU A 2 -12.71 -6.85 1.47
C LEU A 2 -13.81 -6.04 2.19
N ASN A 3 -14.71 -5.40 1.44
CA ASN A 3 -15.91 -4.72 1.94
C ASN A 3 -16.96 -5.64 2.59
N ILE A 4 -16.89 -6.96 2.35
CA ILE A 4 -17.80 -7.97 2.91
C ILE A 4 -17.01 -9.06 3.65
N ALA A 5 -15.81 -8.72 4.16
CA ALA A 5 -14.87 -9.68 4.71
C ALA A 5 -15.43 -10.53 5.85
N ASP A 6 -16.24 -9.94 6.75
CA ASP A 6 -16.87 -10.64 7.88
C ASP A 6 -17.68 -11.87 7.44
N MET A 7 -18.52 -11.70 6.41
CA MET A 7 -19.39 -12.77 5.93
C MET A 7 -18.60 -13.80 5.12
N LEU A 8 -17.69 -13.34 4.25
CA LEU A 8 -16.82 -14.24 3.49
C LEU A 8 -15.99 -15.12 4.43
N TYR A 9 -15.43 -14.55 5.50
CA TYR A 9 -14.66 -15.31 6.48
C TYR A 9 -15.51 -16.38 7.16
N ARG A 10 -16.75 -16.06 7.54
CA ARG A 10 -17.69 -17.02 8.13
C ARG A 10 -17.95 -18.19 7.19
N TRP A 11 -18.32 -17.91 5.94
CA TRP A 11 -18.55 -18.97 4.94
C TRP A 11 -17.30 -19.80 4.67
N CYS A 12 -16.11 -19.18 4.63
CA CYS A 12 -14.85 -19.90 4.53
C CYS A 12 -14.62 -20.86 5.71
N ARG A 13 -14.87 -20.42 6.95
CA ARG A 13 -14.73 -21.25 8.16
C ARG A 13 -15.71 -22.40 8.21
N GLU A 14 -16.89 -22.23 7.63
CA GLU A 14 -17.91 -23.27 7.49
C GLU A 14 -17.65 -24.21 6.30
N ALA A 15 -16.55 -24.00 5.56
CA ALA A 15 -16.24 -24.69 4.30
C ALA A 15 -17.38 -24.61 3.27
N ARG A 16 -18.13 -23.51 3.30
CA ARG A 16 -19.32 -23.29 2.50
C ARG A 16 -18.95 -22.65 1.15
N PRO A 17 -19.28 -23.28 0.01
CA PRO A 17 -19.06 -22.67 -1.31
C PRO A 17 -19.96 -21.46 -1.55
N PHE A 18 -19.43 -20.47 -2.26
CA PHE A 18 -20.16 -19.26 -2.65
C PHE A 18 -19.66 -18.73 -4.00
N ALA A 19 -20.53 -18.07 -4.75
CA ALA A 19 -20.13 -17.27 -5.90
C ALA A 19 -19.73 -15.87 -5.44
N LEU A 20 -18.62 -15.36 -5.96
CA LEU A 20 -18.09 -14.03 -5.69
C LEU A 20 -18.10 -13.21 -6.98
N ALA A 21 -18.94 -12.20 -7.02
CA ALA A 21 -18.96 -11.17 -8.04
C ALA A 21 -18.10 -9.98 -7.59
N THR A 22 -17.11 -9.59 -8.40
CA THR A 22 -16.22 -8.46 -8.12
C THR A 22 -16.22 -7.50 -9.29
N VAL A 23 -16.44 -6.21 -9.03
CA VAL A 23 -16.27 -5.14 -10.03
C VAL A 23 -14.80 -5.06 -10.41
N ILE A 24 -14.47 -5.36 -11.66
CA ILE A 24 -13.08 -5.36 -12.15
C ILE A 24 -12.74 -4.09 -12.93
N GLN A 25 -13.74 -3.45 -13.54
CA GLN A 25 -13.58 -2.22 -14.30
C GLN A 25 -14.82 -1.35 -14.19
N VAL A 26 -14.60 -0.05 -14.28
CA VAL A 26 -15.63 0.98 -14.29
C VAL A 26 -15.31 1.97 -15.40
N ASN A 27 -16.26 2.22 -16.29
CA ASN A 27 -16.17 3.30 -17.27
C ASN A 27 -17.30 4.31 -17.00
N GLY A 28 -17.00 5.60 -17.15
CA GLY A 28 -17.97 6.66 -16.93
C GLY A 28 -18.42 6.78 -15.46
N SER A 29 -19.63 7.30 -15.26
CA SER A 29 -20.18 7.56 -13.93
C SER A 29 -20.88 6.32 -13.39
N ALA A 30 -20.13 5.33 -12.91
CA ALA A 30 -20.70 4.19 -12.21
C ALA A 30 -20.62 4.37 -10.67
N PRO A 31 -21.56 3.79 -9.92
CA PRO A 31 -21.79 4.14 -8.51
C PRO A 31 -20.76 3.55 -7.55
N MET A 32 -20.05 2.48 -7.93
CA MET A 32 -19.12 1.76 -7.05
C MET A 32 -17.77 1.56 -7.73
N PRO A 33 -16.65 1.70 -6.99
CA PRO A 33 -15.31 1.57 -7.55
C PRO A 33 -14.92 0.09 -7.80
N PRO A 34 -13.89 -0.15 -8.63
CA PRO A 34 -13.27 -1.46 -8.77
C PRO A 34 -12.92 -2.08 -7.41
N GLY A 35 -13.14 -3.39 -7.31
CA GLY A 35 -12.98 -4.16 -6.09
C GLY A 35 -14.24 -4.24 -5.23
N THR A 36 -15.28 -3.47 -5.51
CA THR A 36 -16.58 -3.66 -4.87
C THR A 36 -17.12 -5.05 -5.19
N ALA A 37 -17.73 -5.73 -4.22
CA ALA A 37 -18.14 -7.11 -4.40
C ALA A 37 -19.51 -7.43 -3.80
N LEU A 38 -20.15 -8.41 -4.42
CA LEU A 38 -21.34 -9.13 -3.97
C LEU A 38 -21.01 -10.62 -3.96
N ALA A 39 -21.45 -11.34 -2.93
CA ALA A 39 -21.29 -12.78 -2.86
C ALA A 39 -22.62 -13.46 -2.57
N VAL A 40 -22.83 -14.62 -3.18
CA VAL A 40 -24.04 -15.45 -3.03
C VAL A 40 -23.61 -16.83 -2.57
N ALA A 41 -24.14 -17.30 -1.45
CA ALA A 41 -23.91 -18.66 -0.99
C ALA A 41 -24.89 -19.64 -1.65
N ALA A 42 -24.57 -20.95 -1.60
CA ALA A 42 -25.41 -21.99 -2.19
C ALA A 42 -26.86 -22.07 -1.62
N SER A 43 -27.17 -21.42 -0.48
CA SER A 43 -28.57 -21.33 0.00
C SER A 43 -29.36 -20.18 -0.61
N GLY A 44 -28.76 -19.36 -1.49
CA GLY A 44 -29.33 -18.10 -1.97
C GLY A 44 -29.12 -16.90 -1.05
N GLU A 45 -28.41 -17.06 0.07
CA GLU A 45 -28.04 -15.92 0.91
C GLU A 45 -27.05 -15.02 0.15
N ALA A 46 -27.35 -13.72 0.04
CA ALA A 46 -26.50 -12.74 -0.63
C ALA A 46 -25.98 -11.68 0.35
N VAL A 47 -24.73 -11.25 0.14
CA VAL A 47 -24.08 -10.19 0.91
C VAL A 47 -23.32 -9.24 -0.01
N GLY A 48 -23.30 -7.95 0.31
CA GLY A 48 -22.65 -6.92 -0.50
C GLY A 48 -23.56 -6.34 -1.58
N SER A 49 -22.97 -5.52 -2.44
CA SER A 49 -23.66 -4.75 -3.47
C SER A 49 -22.67 -4.46 -4.60
N ILE A 50 -23.17 -4.30 -5.84
CA ILE A 50 -22.34 -3.96 -7.00
C ILE A 50 -22.61 -2.54 -7.49
N SER A 51 -23.87 -2.14 -7.53
CA SER A 51 -24.30 -0.84 -8.06
C SER A 51 -25.20 -0.04 -7.12
N GLY A 52 -25.75 -0.66 -6.08
CA GLY A 52 -26.72 -0.04 -5.18
C GLY A 52 -28.17 -0.14 -5.65
N GLY A 53 -28.49 -0.98 -6.65
CA GLY A 53 -29.87 -1.37 -6.97
C GLY A 53 -30.17 -1.67 -8.44
N CYS A 54 -29.34 -1.25 -9.40
CA CYS A 54 -29.64 -1.35 -10.83
C CYS A 54 -29.39 -2.74 -11.42
N VAL A 55 -28.29 -3.39 -11.04
CA VAL A 55 -27.81 -4.63 -11.70
C VAL A 55 -27.73 -5.83 -10.75
N GLU A 56 -28.15 -5.66 -9.49
CA GLU A 56 -28.05 -6.64 -8.41
C GLU A 56 -28.78 -7.94 -8.75
N GLY A 57 -29.98 -7.85 -9.32
CA GLY A 57 -30.76 -9.03 -9.72
C GLY A 57 -30.04 -9.85 -10.80
N ALA A 58 -29.54 -9.19 -11.84
CA ALA A 58 -28.82 -9.85 -12.92
C ALA A 58 -27.49 -10.46 -12.46
N VAL A 59 -26.75 -9.77 -11.59
CA VAL A 59 -25.52 -10.31 -10.99
C VAL A 59 -25.84 -11.48 -10.06
N TYR A 60 -26.91 -11.40 -9.27
CA TYR A 60 -27.34 -12.49 -8.39
C TYR A 60 -27.71 -13.75 -9.18
N GLU A 61 -28.47 -13.63 -10.26
CA GLU A 61 -28.79 -14.74 -11.16
C GLU A 61 -27.52 -15.34 -11.79
N LEU A 62 -26.59 -14.49 -12.22
CA LEU A 62 -25.30 -14.95 -12.74
C LEU A 62 -24.49 -15.72 -11.68
N CYS A 63 -24.47 -15.25 -10.43
CA CYS A 63 -23.87 -15.96 -9.31
C CYS A 63 -24.52 -17.33 -9.07
N GLN A 64 -25.85 -17.42 -9.13
CA GLN A 64 -26.55 -18.70 -9.01
C GLN A 64 -26.18 -19.67 -10.14
N ARG A 65 -26.13 -19.20 -11.39
CA ARG A 65 -25.69 -20.03 -12.52
C ARG A 65 -24.27 -20.57 -12.32
N VAL A 66 -23.32 -19.73 -11.92
CA VAL A 66 -21.92 -20.14 -11.66
C VAL A 66 -21.82 -21.15 -10.50
N LEU A 67 -22.67 -21.01 -9.47
CA LEU A 67 -22.75 -21.99 -8.38
C LEU A 67 -23.27 -23.36 -8.86
N GLU A 68 -24.28 -23.36 -9.73
CA GLU A 68 -24.91 -24.57 -10.25
C GLU A 68 -24.05 -25.29 -11.28
N SER A 69 -23.46 -24.54 -12.23
CA SER A 69 -22.68 -25.11 -13.32
C SER A 69 -21.27 -25.51 -12.87
N GLY A 70 -20.70 -24.82 -11.87
CA GLY A 70 -19.30 -24.99 -11.49
C GLY A 70 -18.32 -24.57 -12.59
N GLU A 71 -18.79 -23.75 -13.54
CA GLU A 71 -18.02 -23.25 -14.68
C GLU A 71 -16.84 -22.36 -14.25
N PRO A 72 -15.84 -22.17 -15.15
CA PRO A 72 -14.78 -21.22 -14.93
C PRO A 72 -15.33 -19.79 -14.71
N PRO A 73 -14.52 -18.88 -14.15
CA PRO A 73 -14.95 -17.51 -13.89
C PRO A 73 -15.53 -16.81 -15.13
N VAL A 74 -16.68 -16.17 -14.95
CA VAL A 74 -17.44 -15.51 -16.02
C VAL A 74 -17.29 -14.00 -15.90
N ARG A 75 -16.97 -13.33 -17.01
CA ARG A 75 -17.04 -11.87 -17.10
C ARG A 75 -18.38 -11.43 -17.66
N ALA A 76 -18.97 -10.42 -17.04
CA ALA A 76 -20.19 -9.78 -17.53
C ALA A 76 -19.99 -8.27 -17.54
N SER A 77 -20.41 -7.64 -18.64
CA SER A 77 -20.47 -6.18 -18.76
C SER A 77 -21.91 -5.73 -18.56
N PHE A 78 -22.09 -4.70 -17.75
CA PHE A 78 -23.37 -4.07 -17.47
C PHE A 78 -23.24 -2.59 -17.79
N GLY A 79 -23.95 -2.13 -18.82
CA GLY A 79 -23.87 -0.76 -19.31
C GLY A 79 -25.21 -0.27 -19.82
N TYR A 80 -25.24 0.97 -20.28
CA TYR A 80 -26.37 1.53 -20.99
C TYR A 80 -26.18 1.27 -22.49
N SER A 81 -26.85 0.28 -23.06
CA SER A 81 -26.93 0.11 -24.52
C SER A 81 -28.31 0.56 -25.02
N ASP A 82 -28.34 1.40 -26.05
CA ASP A 82 -29.59 1.80 -26.73
C ASP A 82 -30.24 0.63 -27.50
N ASP A 83 -29.53 -0.48 -27.67
CA ASP A 83 -29.96 -1.63 -28.50
C ASP A 83 -30.53 -2.83 -27.71
N ASP A 84 -30.42 -2.88 -26.38
CA ASP A 84 -31.02 -3.96 -25.56
C ASP A 84 -31.95 -3.40 -24.48
N ALA A 85 -33.22 -3.17 -24.84
CA ALA A 85 -34.29 -2.77 -23.91
C ALA A 85 -34.64 -3.83 -22.82
N VAL A 86 -33.82 -4.89 -22.67
CA VAL A 86 -34.02 -6.03 -21.75
C VAL A 86 -32.77 -6.33 -20.90
N ALA A 87 -31.61 -5.72 -21.17
CA ALA A 87 -30.42 -5.90 -20.34
C ALA A 87 -30.51 -4.98 -19.10
N ALA A 88 -30.18 -5.51 -17.91
CA ALA A 88 -30.12 -4.71 -16.68
C ALA A 88 -29.02 -3.63 -16.82
N GLY A 89 -29.45 -2.41 -17.17
CA GLY A 89 -28.57 -1.27 -17.40
C GLY A 89 -28.41 -0.39 -16.16
N LEU A 90 -27.30 0.35 -16.11
CA LEU A 90 -27.03 1.32 -15.06
C LEU A 90 -27.74 2.65 -15.36
N THR A 91 -28.60 3.10 -14.47
CA THR A 91 -29.36 4.35 -14.66
C THR A 91 -28.50 5.62 -14.58
N CYS A 92 -27.26 5.49 -14.11
CA CYS A 92 -26.29 6.58 -13.99
C CYS A 92 -25.45 6.81 -15.26
N GLY A 93 -25.65 5.99 -16.31
CA GLY A 93 -24.96 6.15 -17.59
C GLY A 93 -23.49 5.69 -17.60
N GLY A 94 -23.06 4.95 -16.58
CA GLY A 94 -21.76 4.28 -16.55
C GLY A 94 -21.83 2.84 -17.05
N GLU A 95 -20.67 2.20 -17.16
CA GLU A 95 -20.52 0.77 -17.44
C GLU A 95 -19.68 0.10 -16.34
N LEU A 96 -20.06 -1.12 -15.99
CA LEU A 96 -19.36 -1.97 -15.03
C LEU A 96 -18.99 -3.29 -15.68
N GLU A 97 -17.73 -3.68 -15.54
CA GLU A 97 -17.35 -5.07 -15.75
C GLU A 97 -17.26 -5.79 -14.41
N VAL A 98 -17.87 -6.97 -14.34
CA VAL A 98 -17.91 -7.82 -13.16
C VAL A 98 -17.34 -9.18 -13.51
N LEU A 99 -16.42 -9.67 -12.69
CA LEU A 99 -15.96 -11.05 -12.71
C LEU A 99 -16.71 -11.85 -11.65
N VAL A 100 -17.41 -12.90 -12.06
CA VAL A 100 -18.11 -13.83 -11.17
C VAL A 100 -17.36 -15.15 -11.16
N GLN A 101 -17.00 -15.62 -9.97
CA GLN A 101 -16.29 -16.88 -9.79
C GLN A 101 -16.87 -17.73 -8.67
N LEU A 102 -16.81 -19.05 -8.82
CA LEU A 102 -17.07 -19.97 -7.72
C LEU A 102 -15.86 -20.02 -6.78
N VAL A 103 -16.08 -19.73 -5.50
CA VAL A 103 -15.09 -19.88 -4.44
C VAL A 103 -15.45 -21.11 -3.61
N LYS A 104 -14.54 -22.08 -3.62
CA LYS A 104 -14.56 -23.22 -2.70
C LYS A 104 -13.47 -22.97 -1.65
N PRO A 105 -13.83 -22.75 -0.37
CA PRO A 105 -12.85 -22.41 0.66
C PRO A 105 -11.69 -23.42 0.78
N ALA A 106 -11.95 -24.70 0.54
CA ALA A 106 -10.95 -25.77 0.55
C ALA A 106 -9.87 -25.59 -0.54
N ASP A 107 -10.23 -25.00 -1.68
CA ASP A 107 -9.33 -24.79 -2.82
C ASP A 107 -8.58 -23.45 -2.72
N GLN A 108 -9.00 -22.56 -1.82
CA GLN A 108 -8.41 -21.22 -1.63
C GLN A 108 -8.14 -20.90 -0.15
N PRO A 109 -7.29 -21.69 0.54
CA PRO A 109 -6.93 -21.43 1.95
C PRO A 109 -6.32 -20.03 2.14
N GLN A 110 -5.57 -19.52 1.16
CA GLN A 110 -4.96 -18.19 1.17
C GLN A 110 -5.98 -17.05 1.32
N LEU A 111 -7.20 -17.22 0.80
CA LEU A 111 -8.26 -16.23 0.95
C LEU A 111 -8.80 -16.22 2.37
N THR A 112 -8.95 -17.40 2.99
CA THR A 112 -9.40 -17.52 4.38
C THR A 112 -8.43 -16.85 5.35
N ILE A 113 -7.13 -17.04 5.15
CA ILE A 113 -6.07 -16.41 5.97
C ILE A 113 -6.06 -14.88 5.78
N ALA A 114 -6.24 -14.41 4.54
CA ALA A 114 -6.37 -12.97 4.27
C ALA A 114 -7.56 -12.36 5.02
N LEU A 115 -8.73 -12.99 4.93
CA LEU A 115 -9.95 -12.52 5.58
C LEU A 115 -9.81 -12.52 7.12
N GLU A 116 -9.19 -13.55 7.71
CA GLU A 116 -8.89 -13.58 9.14
C GLU A 116 -8.06 -12.36 9.59
N LYS A 117 -6.99 -12.06 8.84
CA LYS A 117 -6.11 -10.93 9.14
C LYS A 117 -6.81 -9.58 8.96
N VAL A 118 -7.70 -9.45 7.97
CA VAL A 118 -8.55 -8.26 7.81
C VAL A 118 -9.41 -8.05 9.06
N LEU A 119 -10.04 -9.11 9.58
CA LEU A 119 -10.86 -9.02 10.79
C LEU A 119 -10.03 -8.75 12.06
N ALA A 120 -8.76 -9.13 12.05
CA ALA A 120 -7.81 -8.77 13.10
C ALA A 120 -7.23 -7.35 12.95
N GLY A 121 -7.64 -6.58 11.94
CA GLY A 121 -7.13 -5.23 11.65
C GLY A 121 -5.67 -5.21 11.16
N LEU A 122 -5.16 -6.35 10.69
CA LEU A 122 -3.78 -6.48 10.20
C LEU A 122 -3.69 -6.08 8.72
N PRO A 123 -2.54 -5.53 8.28
CA PRO A 123 -2.33 -5.17 6.87
C PRO A 123 -2.38 -6.40 5.95
N VAL A 124 -3.28 -6.37 4.96
CA VAL A 124 -3.47 -7.45 3.98
C VAL A 124 -3.68 -6.87 2.59
N ALA A 125 -3.11 -7.50 1.57
CA ALA A 125 -3.51 -7.32 0.19
C ALA A 125 -3.99 -8.64 -0.41
N VAL A 126 -5.07 -8.60 -1.18
CA VAL A 126 -5.55 -9.72 -1.99
C VAL A 126 -5.45 -9.30 -3.46
N ALA A 127 -4.63 -10.01 -4.23
CA ALA A 127 -4.49 -9.85 -5.67
C ALA A 127 -5.26 -10.96 -6.37
N GLN A 128 -6.24 -10.58 -7.20
CA GLN A 128 -7.05 -11.51 -8.00
C GLN A 128 -6.72 -11.33 -9.48
N VAL A 129 -6.48 -12.41 -10.21
CA VAL A 129 -6.33 -12.34 -11.68
C VAL A 129 -7.69 -12.04 -12.29
N VAL A 130 -7.81 -10.89 -12.93
CA VAL A 130 -9.03 -10.45 -13.60
C VAL A 130 -8.91 -10.47 -15.12
N ASP A 131 -7.69 -10.50 -15.65
CA ASP A 131 -7.43 -10.66 -17.08
C ASP A 131 -6.16 -11.47 -17.40
N GLY A 132 -6.14 -12.12 -18.55
CA GLY A 132 -5.09 -13.04 -18.99
C GLY A 132 -5.61 -14.42 -19.43
N PRO A 133 -4.73 -15.43 -19.55
CA PRO A 133 -5.11 -16.79 -19.94
C PRO A 133 -6.12 -17.41 -18.98
N GLU A 134 -7.08 -18.15 -19.53
CA GLU A 134 -8.26 -18.66 -18.81
C GLU A 134 -7.90 -19.47 -17.55
N GLN A 135 -6.81 -20.24 -17.58
CA GLN A 135 -6.37 -21.06 -16.44
C GLN A 135 -5.93 -20.26 -15.21
N PHE A 136 -5.70 -18.96 -15.37
CA PHE A 136 -5.29 -18.06 -14.28
C PHE A 136 -6.41 -17.17 -13.78
N ILE A 137 -7.45 -16.90 -14.59
CA ILE A 137 -8.55 -16.01 -14.20
C ILE A 137 -9.17 -16.51 -12.89
N GLY A 138 -9.38 -15.58 -11.97
CA GLY A 138 -9.98 -15.81 -10.66
C GLY A 138 -9.04 -16.38 -9.60
N ARG A 139 -7.81 -16.78 -9.95
CA ARG A 139 -6.79 -17.14 -8.96
C ARG A 139 -6.48 -15.95 -8.06
N THR A 140 -6.28 -16.25 -6.78
CA THR A 140 -5.99 -15.26 -5.74
C THR A 140 -4.63 -15.53 -5.12
N MET A 141 -3.90 -14.45 -4.85
CA MET A 141 -2.69 -14.43 -4.03
C MET A 141 -2.88 -13.39 -2.93
N SER A 142 -2.52 -13.76 -1.70
CA SER A 142 -2.62 -12.89 -0.53
C SER A 142 -1.21 -12.48 -0.09
N VAL A 143 -1.01 -11.19 0.19
CA VAL A 143 0.28 -10.63 0.64
C VAL A 143 0.08 -9.94 1.97
N PHE A 144 1.01 -10.16 2.90
CA PHE A 144 0.95 -9.64 4.26
C PHE A 144 2.08 -8.63 4.54
N ALA A 145 1.94 -7.86 5.62
CA ALA A 145 3.00 -6.95 6.07
C ALA A 145 4.36 -7.67 6.22
N GLY A 146 5.45 -6.99 5.82
CA GLY A 146 6.82 -7.54 5.87
C GLY A 146 7.35 -8.05 4.52
N GLY A 147 6.52 -8.10 3.47
CA GLY A 147 6.92 -8.24 2.07
C GLY A 147 7.49 -9.59 1.62
N SER A 148 7.82 -10.49 2.55
CA SER A 148 8.37 -11.82 2.22
C SER A 148 7.30 -12.93 2.24
N ALA A 149 6.20 -12.74 2.98
CA ALA A 149 5.16 -13.75 3.15
C ALA A 149 3.98 -13.46 2.22
N TYR A 150 3.77 -14.38 1.27
CA TYR A 150 2.57 -14.46 0.45
C TYR A 150 2.00 -15.88 0.51
N ASP A 151 0.72 -16.02 0.17
CA ASP A 151 0.04 -17.31 0.06
C ASP A 151 -0.79 -17.36 -1.22
N GLY A 152 -0.88 -18.52 -1.85
CA GLY A 152 -1.38 -18.72 -3.21
C GLY A 152 -0.28 -18.71 -4.29
N THR A 153 -0.66 -19.08 -5.51
CA THR A 153 0.24 -19.12 -6.68
C THR A 153 -0.47 -18.70 -7.96
N LEU A 154 0.24 -17.93 -8.79
CA LEU A 154 -0.19 -17.41 -10.08
C LEU A 154 0.57 -18.06 -11.25
N GLY A 155 1.35 -19.10 -10.98
CA GLY A 155 2.17 -19.80 -11.96
C GLY A 155 3.38 -20.45 -11.30
N SER A 156 4.53 -19.80 -11.43
CA SER A 156 5.80 -20.24 -10.85
C SER A 156 6.22 -19.42 -9.63
N ARG A 157 7.08 -19.99 -8.78
CA ARG A 157 7.61 -19.31 -7.58
C ARG A 157 8.31 -17.98 -7.89
N GLN A 158 8.97 -17.86 -9.04
CA GLN A 158 9.67 -16.65 -9.44
C GLN A 158 8.69 -15.54 -9.84
N GLU A 159 7.63 -15.88 -10.58
CA GLU A 159 6.56 -14.96 -10.93
C GLU A 159 5.79 -14.53 -9.67
N ASP A 160 5.45 -15.48 -8.80
CA ASP A 160 4.75 -15.21 -7.54
C ASP A 160 5.53 -14.21 -6.68
N GLN A 161 6.85 -14.36 -6.60
CA GLN A 161 7.70 -13.42 -5.87
C GLN A 161 7.74 -12.03 -6.51
N ALA A 162 7.81 -11.93 -7.84
CA ALA A 162 7.79 -10.65 -8.54
C ALA A 162 6.44 -9.93 -8.36
N VAL A 163 5.33 -10.66 -8.44
CA VAL A 163 3.99 -10.12 -8.18
C VAL A 163 3.87 -9.71 -6.71
N ALA A 164 4.32 -10.55 -5.77
CA ALA A 164 4.25 -10.25 -4.33
C ALA A 164 5.01 -8.96 -3.99
N THR A 165 6.17 -8.70 -4.61
CA THR A 165 6.91 -7.44 -4.43
C THR A 165 6.08 -6.23 -4.84
N GLN A 166 5.44 -6.28 -6.01
CA GLN A 166 4.63 -5.16 -6.52
C GLN A 166 3.33 -4.98 -5.72
N VAL A 167 2.66 -6.07 -5.36
CA VAL A 167 1.46 -6.05 -4.50
C VAL A 167 1.81 -5.53 -3.10
N CYS A 168 2.96 -5.91 -2.55
CA CYS A 168 3.46 -5.39 -1.28
C CYS A 168 3.73 -3.87 -1.34
N ALA A 169 4.15 -3.34 -2.49
CA ALA A 169 4.30 -1.89 -2.67
C ALA A 169 2.93 -1.18 -2.57
N LEU A 170 1.88 -1.72 -3.20
CA LEU A 170 0.51 -1.22 -3.07
C LEU A 170 -0.02 -1.32 -1.63
N LEU A 171 0.24 -2.45 -0.96
CA LEU A 171 -0.12 -2.64 0.45
C LEU A 171 0.55 -1.59 1.35
N ARG A 172 1.84 -1.34 1.17
CA ARG A 172 2.57 -0.34 1.96
C ARG A 172 2.03 1.07 1.73
N ALA A 173 1.68 1.41 0.49
CA ALA A 173 1.08 2.68 0.12
C ALA A 173 -0.40 2.82 0.53
N GLY A 174 -1.05 1.75 1.02
CA GLY A 174 -2.47 1.73 1.32
C GLY A 174 -3.37 1.95 0.10
N ARG A 175 -2.92 1.49 -1.08
CA ARG A 175 -3.64 1.68 -2.35
C ARG A 175 -4.21 0.37 -2.85
N SER A 176 -5.43 0.44 -3.37
CA SER A 176 -6.04 -0.63 -4.18
C SER A 176 -6.01 -0.19 -5.64
N GLY A 177 -5.95 -1.13 -6.58
CA GLY A 177 -5.89 -0.81 -8.01
C GLY A 177 -5.58 -2.00 -8.89
N ARG A 178 -5.50 -1.75 -10.21
CA ARG A 178 -5.10 -2.75 -11.20
C ARG A 178 -3.57 -2.76 -11.36
N LEU A 179 -3.01 -3.94 -11.53
CA LEU A 179 -1.59 -4.17 -11.76
C LEU A 179 -1.42 -5.07 -12.98
N GLU A 180 -0.62 -4.63 -13.94
CA GLU A 180 -0.31 -5.42 -15.14
C GLU A 180 1.04 -6.11 -14.95
N ILE A 181 1.09 -7.41 -15.21
CA ILE A 181 2.29 -8.24 -15.03
C ILE A 181 2.55 -9.02 -16.32
N GLY A 182 3.81 -9.08 -16.72
CA GLY A 182 4.22 -9.80 -17.93
C GLY A 182 3.95 -9.02 -19.22
N GLY A 183 4.16 -9.69 -20.35
CA GLY A 183 4.11 -9.09 -21.69
C GLY A 183 5.48 -8.67 -22.24
N ASP A 184 6.54 -8.75 -21.43
CA ASP A 184 7.93 -8.54 -21.82
C ASP A 184 8.73 -9.85 -21.71
N SER A 185 9.66 -10.07 -22.65
CA SER A 185 10.38 -11.34 -22.82
C SER A 185 11.27 -11.75 -21.62
N GLU A 186 11.49 -10.86 -20.65
CA GLU A 186 12.37 -11.09 -19.50
C GLU A 186 11.65 -11.52 -18.21
N THR A 187 10.33 -11.32 -18.09
CA THR A 187 9.59 -11.61 -16.85
C THR A 187 8.51 -12.67 -17.01
N ARG A 188 7.66 -12.56 -18.05
CA ARG A 188 6.60 -13.52 -18.40
C ARG A 188 6.08 -13.24 -19.81
N GLN A 189 5.93 -14.27 -20.66
CA GLN A 189 5.41 -14.09 -22.03
C GLN A 189 3.91 -13.73 -22.05
N GLU A 190 3.13 -14.26 -21.13
CA GLU A 190 1.69 -14.03 -21.03
C GLU A 190 1.37 -12.83 -20.12
N ARG A 191 0.61 -11.86 -20.63
CA ARG A 191 0.14 -10.70 -19.86
C ARG A 191 -0.98 -11.10 -18.91
N LEU A 192 -0.85 -10.75 -17.64
CA LEU A 192 -1.91 -10.82 -16.63
C LEU A 192 -2.32 -9.43 -16.18
N THR A 193 -3.60 -9.24 -15.92
CA THR A 193 -4.07 -8.09 -15.13
C THR A 193 -4.61 -8.59 -13.79
N LEU A 194 -4.06 -8.04 -12.71
CA LEU A 194 -4.47 -8.30 -11.34
C LEU A 194 -5.29 -7.13 -10.82
N LEU A 195 -6.38 -7.41 -10.12
CA LEU A 195 -7.07 -6.46 -9.26
C LEU A 195 -6.55 -6.65 -7.83
N VAL A 196 -5.89 -5.64 -7.29
CA VAL A 196 -5.29 -5.65 -5.95
C VAL A 196 -6.18 -4.86 -5.01
N GLN A 197 -6.65 -5.52 -3.96
CA GLN A 197 -7.41 -4.91 -2.87
C GLN A 197 -6.58 -4.91 -1.61
N THR A 198 -6.47 -3.77 -0.94
CA THR A 198 -5.69 -3.62 0.28
C THR A 198 -6.60 -3.28 1.45
N HIS A 199 -6.32 -3.88 2.60
CA HIS A 199 -6.90 -3.53 3.89
C HIS A 199 -5.76 -3.08 4.80
N VAL A 200 -5.63 -1.77 4.93
CA VAL A 200 -4.63 -1.17 5.80
C VAL A 200 -4.98 0.29 6.08
N THR A 201 -4.58 0.80 7.23
CA THR A 201 -4.54 2.25 7.46
C THR A 201 -3.43 2.89 6.63
N PRO A 202 -3.62 4.10 6.08
CA PRO A 202 -2.54 4.82 5.41
C PRO A 202 -1.31 4.93 6.33
N PRO A 203 -0.08 4.75 5.82
CA PRO A 203 1.12 4.91 6.63
C PRO A 203 1.25 6.36 7.11
N ARG A 204 1.87 6.60 8.27
CA ARG A 204 1.98 7.94 8.85
C ARG A 204 3.30 8.60 8.49
N MET A 205 3.28 9.86 8.10
CA MET A 205 4.47 10.70 7.99
C MET A 205 4.38 11.83 9.01
N LEU A 206 5.21 11.77 10.04
CA LEU A 206 5.25 12.75 11.12
C LEU A 206 6.40 13.73 10.85
N ILE A 207 6.06 14.96 10.51
CA ILE A 207 7.01 16.03 10.20
C ILE A 207 7.12 16.96 11.41
N PHE A 208 8.26 16.94 12.08
CA PHE A 208 8.50 17.77 13.26
C PHE A 208 9.35 19.00 12.90
N GLY A 209 8.73 20.17 12.98
CA GLY A 209 9.33 21.45 12.58
C GLY A 209 8.60 22.06 11.38
N ALA A 210 7.82 23.12 11.64
CA ALA A 210 7.00 23.84 10.66
C ALA A 210 7.81 24.87 9.85
N VAL A 211 8.88 24.41 9.18
CA VAL A 211 9.73 25.20 8.28
C VAL A 211 9.25 25.11 6.83
N ASP A 212 9.79 25.93 5.92
CA ASP A 212 9.32 25.94 4.52
C ASP A 212 9.57 24.62 3.78
N PHE A 213 10.62 23.88 4.17
CA PHE A 213 10.87 22.51 3.68
C PHE A 213 9.75 21.53 4.06
N ALA A 214 9.06 21.75 5.19
CA ALA A 214 7.96 20.90 5.63
C ALA A 214 6.77 20.98 4.68
N ALA A 215 6.54 22.13 4.02
CA ALA A 215 5.45 22.27 3.06
C ALA A 215 5.68 21.38 1.83
N ALA A 216 6.88 21.43 1.23
CA ALA A 216 7.25 20.58 0.11
C ALA A 216 7.22 19.09 0.49
N LEU A 217 7.75 18.74 1.67
CA LEU A 217 7.72 17.36 2.16
C LEU A 217 6.29 16.87 2.43
N SER A 218 5.40 17.72 2.97
CA SER A 218 4.00 17.35 3.21
C SER A 218 3.27 17.02 1.91
N GLN A 219 3.54 17.79 0.84
CA GLN A 219 2.98 17.52 -0.48
C GLN A 219 3.49 16.20 -1.06
N ALA A 220 4.80 15.96 -0.97
CA ALA A 220 5.41 14.71 -1.44
C ALA A 220 4.93 13.49 -0.64
N GLY A 221 4.81 13.61 0.68
CA GLY A 221 4.27 12.58 1.56
C GLY A 221 2.82 12.21 1.22
N ARG A 222 1.96 13.22 1.08
CA ARG A 222 0.56 13.03 0.65
C ARG A 222 0.50 12.35 -0.72
N PHE A 223 1.32 12.79 -1.67
CA PHE A 223 1.40 12.19 -3.00
C PHE A 223 1.78 10.69 -2.96
N LEU A 224 2.60 10.28 -1.99
CA LEU A 224 2.97 8.88 -1.77
C LEU A 224 1.93 8.08 -0.96
N GLY A 225 0.83 8.70 -0.53
CA GLY A 225 -0.24 8.04 0.21
C GLY A 225 -0.04 8.02 1.73
N TYR A 226 0.89 8.81 2.27
CA TYR A 226 1.01 8.97 3.72
C TYR A 226 -0.11 9.85 4.27
N HIS A 227 -0.57 9.53 5.48
CA HIS A 227 -1.26 10.45 6.36
C HIS A 227 -0.22 11.38 6.98
N VAL A 228 -0.21 12.65 6.57
CA VAL A 228 0.84 13.59 6.94
C VAL A 228 0.40 14.46 8.12
N THR A 229 1.17 14.42 9.20
CA THR A 229 1.01 15.34 10.34
C THR A 229 2.23 16.27 10.40
N VAL A 230 2.00 17.59 10.43
CA VAL A 230 3.04 18.59 10.72
C VAL A 230 2.88 19.05 12.17
N CYS A 231 3.93 18.90 12.99
CA CYS A 231 3.93 19.29 14.40
C CYS A 231 5.03 20.31 14.69
N ASP A 232 4.69 21.41 15.36
CA ASP A 232 5.65 22.40 15.86
C ASP A 232 5.12 23.03 17.15
N ALA A 233 6.00 23.32 18.12
CA ALA A 233 5.58 23.91 19.39
C ALA A 233 5.06 25.36 19.26
N ARG A 234 5.30 25.99 18.11
CA ARG A 234 4.99 27.41 17.87
C ARG A 234 3.76 27.54 16.98
N SER A 235 2.66 27.99 17.58
CA SER A 235 1.36 28.19 16.91
C SER A 235 1.42 29.11 15.68
N VAL A 236 2.34 30.07 15.65
CA VAL A 236 2.52 30.99 14.50
C VAL A 236 3.00 30.24 13.26
N PHE A 237 3.78 29.17 13.43
CA PHE A 237 4.35 28.42 12.31
C PHE A 237 3.46 27.24 11.89
N ALA A 238 2.92 26.47 12.84
CA ALA A 238 2.05 25.33 12.58
C ALA A 238 0.60 25.77 12.30
N THR A 239 0.34 26.18 11.05
CA THR A 239 -1.01 26.56 10.59
C THR A 239 -1.40 25.83 9.31
N HIS A 240 -2.69 25.50 9.16
CA HIS A 240 -3.22 24.88 7.93
C HIS A 240 -2.95 25.72 6.66
N ALA A 241 -2.94 27.06 6.78
CA ALA A 241 -2.65 27.94 5.65
C ALA A 241 -1.23 27.74 5.09
N ARG A 242 -0.24 27.40 5.95
CA ARG A 242 1.13 27.12 5.51
C ARG A 242 1.32 25.67 5.04
N PHE A 243 0.46 24.75 5.50
CA PHE A 243 0.55 23.32 5.18
C PHE A 243 -0.80 22.77 4.67
N PRO A 244 -1.29 23.24 3.50
CA PRO A 244 -2.58 22.79 2.96
C PRO A 244 -2.61 21.32 2.52
N HIS A 245 -1.44 20.68 2.44
CA HIS A 245 -1.30 19.26 2.07
C HIS A 245 -1.12 18.32 3.26
N ALA A 246 -0.94 18.86 4.47
CA ALA A 246 -0.94 18.05 5.68
C ALA A 246 -2.38 17.69 6.05
N ASP A 247 -2.61 16.43 6.43
CA ASP A 247 -3.89 15.98 6.96
C ASP A 247 -4.13 16.58 8.35
N ASP A 248 -3.08 16.64 9.18
CA ASP A 248 -3.09 17.33 10.48
C ASP A 248 -2.01 18.40 10.59
N VAL A 249 -2.35 19.51 11.23
CA VAL A 249 -1.38 20.52 11.68
C VAL A 249 -1.52 20.72 13.19
N VAL A 250 -0.49 20.34 13.94
CA VAL A 250 -0.53 20.23 15.41
C VAL A 250 0.42 21.25 16.04
N VAL A 251 -0.09 21.94 17.07
CA VAL A 251 0.71 22.82 17.92
C VAL A 251 1.01 22.12 19.24
N ASP A 252 2.16 21.47 19.32
CA ASP A 252 2.66 20.86 20.55
C ASP A 252 4.19 20.68 20.49
N TRP A 253 4.78 20.38 21.65
CA TRP A 253 6.16 19.94 21.73
C TRP A 253 6.33 18.60 21.00
N PRO A 254 7.25 18.50 20.03
CA PRO A 254 7.42 17.30 19.21
C PRO A 254 7.47 15.97 19.96
N HIS A 255 8.26 15.92 21.04
CA HIS A 255 8.42 14.70 21.84
C HIS A 255 7.16 14.34 22.65
N ARG A 256 6.35 15.34 23.06
CA ARG A 256 5.09 15.10 23.77
C ARG A 256 4.04 14.53 22.82
N TYR A 257 3.85 15.18 21.67
CA TYR A 257 2.97 14.67 20.64
C TYR A 257 3.34 13.25 20.21
N LEU A 258 4.64 12.99 19.97
CA LEU A 258 5.10 11.66 19.58
C LEU A 258 4.82 10.59 20.66
N ALA A 259 4.94 10.93 21.95
CA ALA A 259 4.69 9.99 23.04
C ALA A 259 3.23 9.50 23.10
N ASP A 260 2.29 10.36 22.70
CA ASP A 260 0.85 10.06 22.68
C ASP A 260 0.35 9.59 21.29
N THR A 261 1.27 9.45 20.31
CA THR A 261 0.92 9.07 18.94
C THR A 261 1.16 7.58 18.71
N GLU A 262 0.13 6.86 18.27
CA GLU A 262 0.30 5.49 17.78
C GLU A 262 1.14 5.47 16.50
N VAL A 263 2.20 4.68 16.52
CA VAL A 263 3.14 4.49 15.41
C VAL A 263 3.35 3.01 15.10
N ASP A 264 3.67 2.70 13.86
CA ASP A 264 3.94 1.35 13.37
C ASP A 264 5.21 1.30 12.50
N ALA A 265 5.58 0.10 12.04
CA ALA A 265 6.76 -0.12 11.21
C ALA A 265 6.69 0.56 9.81
N ARG A 266 5.57 1.20 9.46
CA ARG A 266 5.39 1.98 8.23
C ARG A 266 5.41 3.48 8.48
N THR A 267 5.54 3.89 9.73
CA THR A 267 5.61 5.29 10.12
C THR A 267 6.98 5.87 9.79
N ALA A 268 6.99 7.02 9.11
CA ALA A 268 8.19 7.80 8.82
C ALA A 268 8.23 9.06 9.71
N ILE A 269 9.31 9.24 10.45
CA ILE A 269 9.55 10.41 11.28
C ILE A 269 10.60 11.29 10.60
N CYS A 270 10.23 12.55 10.31
CA CYS A 270 11.10 13.52 9.68
C CYS A 270 11.30 14.73 10.62
N VAL A 271 12.52 14.87 11.15
CA VAL A 271 12.89 15.96 12.06
C VAL A 271 13.51 17.10 11.27
N LEU A 272 12.75 18.17 11.08
CA LEU A 272 13.14 19.35 10.30
C LEU A 272 13.49 20.57 11.17
N THR A 273 13.45 20.40 12.50
CA THR A 273 14.00 21.36 13.45
C THR A 273 15.49 21.10 13.70
N HIS A 274 16.23 22.16 14.03
CA HIS A 274 17.65 22.12 14.40
C HIS A 274 17.91 22.71 15.80
N ASP A 275 16.85 23.01 16.54
CA ASP A 275 16.97 23.49 17.92
C ASP A 275 17.03 22.28 18.87
N ALA A 276 18.16 22.16 19.56
CA ALA A 276 18.50 21.09 20.49
C ALA A 276 17.43 20.88 21.59
N LYS A 277 16.68 21.93 21.94
CA LYS A 277 15.58 21.83 22.91
C LYS A 277 14.42 20.97 22.42
N PHE A 278 14.27 20.83 21.11
CA PHE A 278 13.18 20.08 20.48
C PHE A 278 13.68 18.79 19.83
N ASP A 279 14.79 18.83 19.08
CA ASP A 279 15.23 17.68 18.27
C ASP A 279 15.83 16.54 19.10
N ILE A 280 16.65 16.84 20.12
CA ILE A 280 17.26 15.82 20.99
C ILE A 280 16.22 14.99 21.76
N PRO A 281 15.29 15.57 22.56
CA PRO A 281 14.30 14.77 23.27
C PRO A 281 13.36 14.01 22.32
N LEU A 282 13.06 14.57 21.15
CA LEU A 282 12.27 13.90 20.13
C LEU A 282 13.00 12.68 19.56
N LEU A 283 14.27 12.82 19.18
CA LEU A 283 15.07 11.75 18.58
C LEU A 283 15.39 10.66 19.59
N GLN A 284 15.63 11.01 20.86
CA GLN A 284 15.80 10.05 21.94
C GLN A 284 14.59 9.10 22.05
N LEU A 285 13.36 9.64 21.94
CA LEU A 285 12.14 8.84 21.90
C LEU A 285 12.01 8.07 20.57
N ALA A 286 12.08 8.77 19.44
CA ALA A 286 11.82 8.22 18.11
C ALA A 286 12.72 7.01 17.77
N LEU A 287 14.00 7.06 18.15
CA LEU A 287 14.96 5.99 17.86
C LEU A 287 14.73 4.72 18.69
N GLY A 288 13.90 4.78 19.74
CA GLY A 288 13.45 3.62 20.50
C GLY A 288 12.13 3.01 20.01
N LEU A 289 11.41 3.69 19.11
CA LEU A 289 10.09 3.25 18.65
C LEU A 289 10.18 2.26 17.46
N PRO A 290 9.15 1.41 17.26
CA PRO A 290 9.09 0.45 16.17
C PRO A 290 8.67 1.11 14.84
N VAL A 291 9.33 2.22 14.48
CA VAL A 291 9.07 2.99 13.25
C VAL A 291 9.96 2.55 12.10
N GLY A 292 9.45 2.72 10.87
CA GLY A 292 10.14 2.31 9.64
C GLY A 292 11.26 3.25 9.22
N TYR A 293 11.21 4.52 9.61
CA TYR A 293 12.22 5.52 9.21
C TYR A 293 12.32 6.65 10.23
N VAL A 294 13.56 7.04 10.59
CA VAL A 294 13.84 8.24 11.40
C VAL A 294 14.93 9.05 10.70
N GLY A 295 14.53 10.20 10.15
CA GLY A 295 15.41 11.12 9.44
C GLY A 295 15.53 12.47 10.15
N ALA A 296 16.72 13.08 10.12
CA ALA A 296 16.95 14.40 10.69
C ALA A 296 17.69 15.32 9.73
N MET A 297 17.10 16.48 9.45
CA MET A 297 17.68 17.50 8.60
C MET A 297 18.86 18.18 9.29
N GLY A 298 19.86 18.59 8.51
CA GLY A 298 21.00 19.36 9.01
C GLY A 298 22.25 19.13 8.16
N SER A 299 23.22 20.05 8.28
CA SER A 299 24.54 19.87 7.67
C SER A 299 25.31 18.73 8.33
N ARG A 300 26.39 18.25 7.71
CA ARG A 300 27.30 17.25 8.32
C ARG A 300 27.80 17.68 9.71
N ARG A 301 28.10 18.98 9.89
CA ARG A 301 28.46 19.54 11.20
C ARG A 301 27.32 19.41 12.22
N THR A 302 26.09 19.74 11.82
CA THR A 302 24.90 19.62 12.67
C THR A 302 24.66 18.18 13.07
N HIS A 303 24.83 17.25 12.13
CA HIS A 303 24.72 15.81 12.38
C HIS A 303 25.72 15.33 13.44
N LEU A 304 27.00 15.71 13.35
CA LEU A 304 28.02 15.30 14.32
C LEU A 304 27.70 15.80 15.74
N GLN A 305 27.30 17.08 15.88
CA GLN A 305 26.89 17.66 17.15
C GLN A 305 25.66 16.96 17.74
N ARG A 306 24.69 16.64 16.87
CA ARG A 306 23.49 15.88 17.25
C ARG A 306 23.83 14.48 17.76
N LEU A 307 24.75 13.77 17.11
CA LEU A 307 25.18 12.45 17.59
C LEU A 307 25.84 12.53 18.96
N GLU A 308 26.70 13.52 19.20
CA GLU A 308 27.31 13.75 20.51
C GLU A 308 26.23 14.00 21.58
N SER A 309 25.31 14.93 21.31
CA SER A 309 24.20 15.24 22.23
C SER A 309 23.30 14.04 22.52
N LEU A 310 23.02 13.18 21.52
CA LEU A 310 22.21 11.99 21.71
C LEU A 310 22.93 10.91 22.52
N ARG A 311 24.25 10.77 22.36
CA ARG A 311 25.06 9.87 23.20
C ARG A 311 25.10 10.36 24.64
N GLU A 312 25.30 11.66 24.85
CA GLU A 312 25.23 12.27 26.18
C GLU A 312 23.85 12.09 26.83
N ALA A 313 22.78 12.13 26.02
CA ALA A 313 21.42 11.81 26.46
C ALA A 313 21.14 10.31 26.68
N GLY A 314 22.14 9.43 26.48
CA GLY A 314 22.06 8.00 26.76
C GLY A 314 21.44 7.15 25.65
N VAL A 315 21.36 7.64 24.41
CA VAL A 315 20.89 6.83 23.28
C VAL A 315 21.96 5.81 22.88
N PRO A 316 21.65 4.50 22.85
CA PRO A 316 22.60 3.46 22.44
C PRO A 316 23.06 3.61 20.98
N ASP A 317 24.30 3.25 20.68
CA ASP A 317 24.85 3.34 19.31
C ASP A 317 24.06 2.50 18.28
N GLU A 318 23.47 1.37 18.70
CA GLU A 318 22.58 0.55 17.86
C GLU A 318 21.34 1.32 17.39
N ASN A 319 20.78 2.17 18.25
CA ASN A 319 19.65 3.02 17.92
C ASN A 319 20.11 4.21 17.07
N LEU A 320 21.30 4.76 17.33
CA LEU A 320 21.88 5.83 16.50
C LEU A 320 22.13 5.37 15.06
N ALA A 321 22.47 4.10 14.83
CA ALA A 321 22.64 3.55 13.48
C ALA A 321 21.35 3.58 12.62
N ARG A 322 20.18 3.69 13.26
CA ARG A 322 18.89 3.85 12.58
C ARG A 322 18.66 5.28 12.07
N LEU A 323 19.37 6.27 12.60
CA LEU A 323 19.19 7.68 12.23
C LEU A 323 19.72 7.96 10.82
N ARG A 324 18.87 8.54 9.98
CA ARG A 324 19.24 9.04 8.64
C ARG A 324 19.50 10.54 8.72
N SER A 325 20.76 10.92 8.86
CA SER A 325 21.19 12.31 9.08
C SER A 325 22.58 12.53 8.45
N PRO A 326 22.77 13.51 7.55
CA PRO A 326 21.74 14.35 6.93
C PRO A 326 20.63 13.52 6.25
N ILE A 327 19.40 13.98 6.35
CA ILE A 327 18.22 13.30 5.81
C ILE A 327 18.21 13.32 4.27
N GLY A 328 17.79 12.22 3.64
CA GLY A 328 17.59 12.11 2.20
C GLY A 328 18.79 11.60 1.41
N LEU A 329 18.54 11.11 0.19
CA LEU A 329 19.57 10.67 -0.74
C LEU A 329 20.38 11.86 -1.29
N ASP A 330 21.66 11.64 -1.58
CA ASP A 330 22.50 12.64 -2.25
C ASP A 330 22.15 12.76 -3.73
N LEU A 331 21.14 13.59 -4.02
CA LEU A 331 20.68 13.91 -5.37
C LEU A 331 21.21 15.26 -5.87
N GLY A 332 22.10 15.92 -5.12
CA GLY A 332 22.49 17.31 -5.40
C GLY A 332 21.34 18.31 -5.23
N ALA A 333 20.41 18.03 -4.30
CA ALA A 333 19.23 18.87 -4.07
C ALA A 333 19.60 20.25 -3.50
N HIS A 334 19.01 21.31 -4.06
CA HIS A 334 19.23 22.70 -3.63
C HIS A 334 17.92 23.43 -3.24
N THR A 335 16.79 22.99 -3.79
CA THR A 335 15.46 23.57 -3.49
C THR A 335 14.71 22.74 -2.45
N PRO A 336 13.69 23.31 -1.78
CA PRO A 336 12.81 22.56 -0.89
C PRO A 336 12.13 21.35 -1.55
N GLN A 337 11.72 21.49 -2.82
CA GLN A 337 11.08 20.44 -3.59
C GLN A 337 12.06 19.31 -3.92
N GLU A 338 13.26 19.62 -4.40
CA GLU A 338 14.30 18.61 -4.64
C GLU A 338 14.69 17.89 -3.34
N THR A 339 14.77 18.63 -2.23
CA THR A 339 15.07 18.06 -0.91
C THR A 339 13.95 17.12 -0.46
N ALA A 340 12.67 17.49 -0.67
CA ALA A 340 11.54 16.61 -0.39
C ALA A 340 11.59 15.32 -1.22
N ILE A 341 11.97 15.39 -2.50
CA ILE A 341 12.17 14.22 -3.35
C ILE A 341 13.35 13.37 -2.85
N SER A 342 14.46 13.98 -2.47
CA SER A 342 15.62 13.30 -1.87
C SER A 342 15.23 12.52 -0.60
N ILE A 343 14.47 13.14 0.31
CA ILE A 343 13.96 12.53 1.54
C ILE A 343 13.03 11.35 1.22
N THR A 344 12.03 11.59 0.38
CA THR A 344 11.05 10.55 0.06
C THR A 344 11.63 9.39 -0.75
N ALA A 345 12.62 9.65 -1.62
CA ALA A 345 13.39 8.61 -2.29
C ALA A 345 14.19 7.76 -1.29
N GLU A 346 14.80 8.36 -0.27
CA GLU A 346 15.48 7.61 0.80
C GLU A 346 14.51 6.75 1.61
N ILE A 347 13.33 7.29 1.96
CA ILE A 347 12.27 6.54 2.65
C ILE A 347 11.84 5.33 1.81
N ILE A 348 11.58 5.52 0.51
CA ILE A 348 11.20 4.44 -0.41
C ILE A 348 12.32 3.40 -0.51
N ALA A 349 13.57 3.83 -0.70
CA ALA A 349 14.72 2.92 -0.79
C ALA A 349 14.85 2.10 0.51
N HIS A 350 14.82 2.74 1.67
CA HIS A 350 14.94 2.05 2.95
C HIS A 350 13.79 1.05 3.18
N THR A 351 12.55 1.45 2.90
CA THR A 351 11.36 0.61 3.07
C THR A 351 11.34 -0.59 2.11
N ASN A 352 12.00 -0.47 0.96
CA ASN A 352 12.08 -1.50 -0.08
C ASN A 352 13.37 -2.32 -0.05
N ASN A 353 14.30 -2.04 0.87
CA ASN A 353 15.69 -2.53 0.79
C ASN A 353 16.34 -2.22 -0.57
N GLY A 354 15.98 -1.09 -1.17
CA GLY A 354 16.55 -0.58 -2.41
C GLY A 354 17.88 0.12 -2.17
N THR A 355 18.74 0.11 -3.19
CA THR A 355 20.09 0.70 -3.12
C THR A 355 20.12 2.21 -3.33
N GLY A 356 19.11 2.77 -3.99
CA GLY A 356 19.12 4.17 -4.46
C GLY A 356 20.04 4.44 -5.65
N LEU A 357 20.67 3.41 -6.23
CA LEU A 357 21.53 3.53 -7.41
C LEU A 357 20.71 3.57 -8.71
N PRO A 358 21.25 4.14 -9.80
CA PRO A 358 20.61 4.05 -11.11
C PRO A 358 20.40 2.59 -11.53
N LEU A 359 19.17 2.25 -11.96
CA LEU A 359 18.83 0.88 -12.39
C LEU A 359 19.74 0.36 -13.51
N SER A 360 20.25 1.23 -14.38
CA SER A 360 21.23 0.87 -15.43
C SER A 360 22.56 0.33 -14.91
N ARG A 361 22.84 0.48 -13.61
CA ARG A 361 24.04 -0.03 -12.93
C ARG A 361 23.75 -1.18 -11.96
N VAL A 362 22.48 -1.53 -11.77
CA VAL A 362 22.06 -2.62 -10.88
C VAL A 362 21.81 -3.87 -11.74
N PRO A 363 22.57 -4.97 -11.56
CA PRO A 363 22.32 -6.20 -12.29
C PRO A 363 21.08 -6.93 -11.75
N GLY A 364 20.41 -7.68 -12.62
CA GLY A 364 19.25 -8.50 -12.26
C GLY A 364 17.90 -7.80 -12.49
N PRO A 365 16.79 -8.48 -12.13
CA PRO A 365 15.44 -7.96 -12.38
C PRO A 365 15.14 -6.69 -11.58
N ILE A 366 14.49 -5.70 -12.21
CA ILE A 366 14.14 -4.39 -11.61
C ILE A 366 13.23 -4.52 -10.37
N HIS A 367 12.42 -5.57 -10.30
CA HIS A 367 11.52 -5.87 -9.17
C HIS A 367 11.92 -7.14 -8.40
N GLY A 368 13.18 -7.56 -8.53
CA GLY A 368 13.74 -8.70 -7.81
C GLY A 368 14.20 -8.34 -6.40
N TYR A 369 14.04 -9.27 -5.46
CA TYR A 369 14.68 -9.19 -4.16
C TYR A 369 16.20 -9.38 -4.34
N VAL A 370 17.01 -8.37 -4.02
CA VAL A 370 18.47 -8.53 -3.94
C VAL A 370 18.82 -8.92 -2.50
N PRO A 371 19.32 -10.13 -2.21
CA PRO A 371 19.75 -10.49 -0.87
C PRO A 371 20.93 -9.63 -0.43
N GLU A 372 20.92 -9.24 0.84
CA GLU A 372 21.91 -8.37 1.52
C GLU A 372 23.38 -8.80 1.27
N ALA A 373 23.62 -10.09 0.99
CA ALA A 373 24.94 -10.68 0.73
C ALA A 373 25.57 -10.34 -0.64
N GLN A 374 24.86 -9.70 -1.57
CA GLN A 374 25.38 -9.36 -2.91
C GLN A 374 25.73 -7.86 -3.08
N MET A 375 25.63 -7.06 -2.02
CA MET A 375 26.04 -5.65 -2.10
C MET A 375 27.57 -5.53 -2.15
N PRO A 376 28.16 -4.85 -3.15
CA PRO A 376 29.57 -4.49 -3.08
C PRO A 376 29.78 -3.53 -1.89
N PRO A 377 30.92 -3.63 -1.18
CA PRO A 377 31.20 -2.75 -0.04
C PRO A 377 31.20 -1.28 -0.47
N ALA A 378 30.75 -0.39 0.41
CA ALA A 378 30.56 1.05 0.14
C ALA A 378 31.81 1.75 -0.45
N ALA A 379 33.01 1.21 -0.23
CA ALA A 379 34.26 1.72 -0.80
C ALA A 379 34.40 1.50 -2.32
N ALA A 380 33.63 0.59 -2.92
CA ALA A 380 33.71 0.29 -4.36
C ALA A 380 32.87 1.22 -5.24
N LEU A 381 32.03 2.09 -4.66
CA LEU A 381 31.15 3.01 -5.37
C LEU A 381 31.71 4.43 -5.52
N ALA A 382 32.94 4.66 -5.06
CA ALA A 382 33.64 5.94 -5.17
C ALA A 382 34.69 5.99 -6.30
N ALA A 383 34.62 5.07 -7.27
CA ALA A 383 35.49 5.04 -8.45
C ALA A 383 34.77 5.50 -9.72
#